data_AF-A0A401GJ38-F1
#
_entry.id   AF-A0A401GJ38-F1
#
_cell.length_a   1.000
_cell.length_b   1.000
_cell.length_c   1.000
_cell.angle_alpha   90.00
_cell.angle_beta   90.00
_cell.angle_gamma   90.00
#
_symmetry.space_group_name_H-M   'P 1'
#
loop_
_entity.id
_entity.type
_entity.pdbx_description
1 polymer ?
#
loop_
_entity_poly.entity_id
_entity_poly.type
_entity_poly.pdbx_seq_one_letter_code
_entity_poly.pdbx_strand_id
1 'polypeptide(L)'
;MIKLFGSADGFNTESPERLHIDYAKDAYRASNRKDYLYQMVIWLRRQEAVDRFALYLNWCKNGGYHGQVAPVVSLAPEDGEDPEAIEATQMSRDVSTSLQVQYKIAKHHPHALRGVIASDIILYHHASHFVDCLGIYLRDHGSSFKPHLFDSFNLYARLSVTLPQIPAANPSHCKNVVRASPPVPAQGRRTAQHARLDFALVRTGEFNPVTAGTPLEGLRVAHIRVLFALPEHYPVLAQHPLAYIEWFTPLRRMDPDSELFVVSPSTRMHQPYGEIISIDRIVRNCHLVPNFGREMDSRWTTQNVTELLWLFTMRLDTLRPKLKVYTSTLSIDTQSLSSQSEFGCFIAETDPPLSR
;
A
#
# COMPACT_ATOMS: atom_id res chain seq x y z
N MET A 1 -6.96 51.50 31.09
CA MET A 1 -6.41 50.56 30.09
C MET A 1 -6.93 50.82 28.68
N ILE A 2 -8.24 50.79 28.42
CA ILE A 2 -8.79 51.02 27.06
C ILE A 2 -8.45 52.41 26.49
N LYS A 3 -8.43 53.46 27.32
CA LYS A 3 -8.00 54.82 26.91
C LYS A 3 -6.49 54.98 26.64
N LEU A 4 -5.67 54.01 27.04
CA LEU A 4 -4.20 54.07 26.95
C LEU A 4 -3.61 53.10 25.90
N PHE A 5 -4.33 52.02 25.56
CA PHE A 5 -3.81 50.94 24.68
C PHE A 5 -4.72 50.61 23.49
N GLY A 6 -5.84 51.35 23.29
CA GLY A 6 -6.82 51.05 22.25
C GLY A 6 -7.73 49.85 22.59
N SER A 7 -8.82 49.70 21.83
CA SER A 7 -9.64 48.49 21.84
C SER A 7 -8.83 47.33 21.26
N ALA A 8 -8.94 46.13 21.83
CA ALA A 8 -8.37 44.93 21.24
C ALA A 8 -9.17 44.54 19.99
N ASP A 9 -8.95 45.25 18.87
CA ASP A 9 -9.71 45.14 17.62
C ASP A 9 -9.49 43.82 16.85
N GLY A 10 -8.71 42.89 17.41
CA GLY A 10 -8.46 41.56 16.88
C GLY A 10 -9.17 40.40 17.60
N PHE A 11 -9.88 40.64 18.71
CA PHE A 11 -10.57 39.58 19.46
C PHE A 11 -12.06 39.53 19.11
N ASN A 12 -12.38 38.85 18.00
CA ASN A 12 -13.75 38.54 17.63
C ASN A 12 -14.27 37.34 18.44
N THR A 13 -15.36 37.52 19.20
CA THR A 13 -16.02 36.45 19.96
C THR A 13 -16.84 35.49 19.08
N GLU A 14 -17.08 35.83 17.82
CA GLU A 14 -17.83 34.98 16.89
C GLU A 14 -17.13 33.64 16.62
N SER A 15 -15.80 33.59 16.59
CA SER A 15 -15.06 32.35 16.35
C SER A 15 -15.21 31.33 17.49
N PRO A 16 -14.95 31.67 18.77
CA PRO A 16 -15.21 30.75 19.87
C PRO A 16 -16.70 30.45 20.06
N GLU A 17 -17.60 31.39 19.76
CA GLU A 17 -19.04 31.17 19.85
C GLU A 17 -19.55 30.17 18.81
N ARG A 18 -19.07 30.26 17.55
CA ARG A 18 -19.37 29.28 16.50
C ARG A 18 -18.87 27.88 16.87
N LEU A 19 -17.64 27.76 17.35
CA LEU A 19 -17.10 26.48 17.81
C LEU A 19 -17.91 25.90 18.98
N HIS A 20 -18.41 26.75 19.89
CA HIS A 20 -19.26 26.31 21.00
C HIS A 20 -20.66 25.87 20.53
N ILE A 21 -21.18 26.42 19.43
CA ILE A 21 -22.42 25.93 18.80
C ILE A 21 -22.18 24.55 18.21
N ASP A 22 -21.20 24.43 17.32
CA ASP A 22 -20.95 23.20 16.57
C ASP A 22 -20.52 22.04 17.47
N TYR A 23 -19.63 22.31 18.44
CA TYR A 23 -19.05 21.25 19.26
C TYR A 23 -19.78 20.97 20.56
N ALA A 24 -20.46 21.96 21.14
CA ALA A 24 -21.15 21.78 22.42
C ALA A 24 -22.66 21.70 22.24
N LYS A 25 -23.30 22.72 21.64
CA LYS A 25 -24.77 22.79 21.56
C LYS A 25 -25.34 21.71 20.65
N ASP A 26 -24.79 21.52 19.46
CA ASP A 26 -25.33 20.55 18.49
C ASP A 26 -25.03 19.11 18.91
N ALA A 27 -23.83 18.85 19.43
CA ALA A 27 -23.51 17.56 20.05
C ALA A 27 -24.44 17.24 21.24
N TYR A 28 -24.76 18.23 22.08
CA TYR A 28 -25.69 18.05 23.21
C TYR A 28 -27.13 17.80 22.73
N ARG A 29 -27.60 18.53 21.72
CA ARG A 29 -28.93 18.35 21.10
C ARG A 29 -29.10 16.98 20.47
N ALA A 30 -28.04 16.43 19.88
CA ALA A 30 -28.02 15.08 19.29
C ALA A 30 -27.96 13.95 20.34
N SER A 31 -27.71 14.29 21.61
CA SER A 31 -27.65 13.32 22.71
C SER A 31 -29.02 13.11 23.37
N ASN A 32 -29.18 12.01 24.09
CA ASN A 32 -30.36 11.80 24.95
C ASN A 32 -30.23 12.52 26.32
N ARG A 33 -29.20 13.36 26.50
CA ARG A 33 -28.87 14.15 27.70
C ARG A 33 -28.49 13.34 28.96
N LYS A 34 -28.37 12.02 28.86
CA LYS A 34 -27.82 11.14 29.90
C LYS A 34 -26.35 10.82 29.58
N ASP A 35 -25.44 10.97 30.54
CA ASP A 35 -23.99 10.82 30.29
C ASP A 35 -23.51 11.61 29.05
N TYR A 36 -24.03 12.85 28.92
CA TYR A 36 -23.96 13.64 27.70
C TYR A 36 -22.52 13.89 27.23
N LEU A 37 -21.54 14.00 28.13
CA LEU A 37 -20.13 14.18 27.76
C LEU A 37 -19.62 13.03 26.88
N TYR A 38 -19.93 11.78 27.25
CA TYR A 38 -19.51 10.61 26.47
C TYR A 38 -20.21 10.58 25.10
N GLN A 39 -21.51 10.87 25.07
CA GLN A 39 -22.29 10.91 23.83
C GLN A 39 -21.82 12.04 22.90
N MET A 40 -21.53 13.21 23.44
CA MET A 40 -20.99 14.35 22.69
C MET A 40 -19.63 14.00 22.07
N VAL A 41 -18.72 13.37 22.82
CA VAL A 41 -17.42 12.93 22.28
C VAL A 41 -17.60 11.90 21.16
N ILE A 42 -18.51 10.94 21.32
CA ILE A 42 -18.82 9.98 20.24
C ILE A 42 -19.39 10.69 19.02
N TRP A 43 -20.33 11.61 19.21
CA TRP A 43 -20.95 12.37 18.13
C TRP A 43 -19.91 13.16 17.34
N LEU A 44 -19.04 13.90 18.03
CA LEU A 44 -17.94 14.65 17.42
C LEU A 44 -16.98 13.74 16.65
N ARG A 45 -16.59 12.61 17.24
CA ARG A 45 -15.72 11.64 16.58
C ARG A 45 -16.36 11.05 15.31
N ARG A 46 -17.68 10.86 15.30
CA ARG A 46 -18.43 10.41 14.12
C ARG A 46 -18.46 11.51 13.06
N GLN A 47 -18.69 12.77 13.45
CA GLN A 47 -18.68 13.90 12.52
C GLN A 47 -17.31 14.05 11.84
N GLU A 48 -16.22 14.08 12.63
CA GLU A 48 -14.86 14.10 12.10
C GLU A 48 -14.54 12.90 11.19
N ALA A 49 -15.11 11.73 11.47
CA ALA A 49 -14.96 10.54 10.64
C ALA A 49 -15.66 10.70 9.29
N VAL A 50 -16.89 11.23 9.30
CA VAL A 50 -17.67 11.52 8.08
C VAL A 50 -16.98 12.60 7.25
N ASP A 51 -16.54 13.70 7.87
CA ASP A 51 -15.88 14.81 7.17
C ASP A 51 -14.58 14.35 6.51
N ARG A 52 -13.75 13.58 7.23
CA ARG A 52 -12.52 12.99 6.66
C ARG A 52 -12.82 12.03 5.52
N PHE A 53 -13.90 11.24 5.61
CA PHE A 53 -14.29 10.34 4.53
C PHE A 53 -14.84 11.10 3.32
N ALA A 54 -15.58 12.18 3.52
CA ALA A 54 -16.06 13.06 2.45
C ALA A 54 -14.88 13.71 1.70
N LEU A 55 -13.86 14.19 2.43
CA LEU A 55 -12.61 14.69 1.82
C LEU A 55 -11.91 13.61 0.99
N TYR A 56 -11.86 12.37 1.50
CA TYR A 56 -11.30 11.24 0.77
C TYR A 56 -12.08 10.94 -0.52
N LEU A 57 -13.41 10.90 -0.46
CA LEU A 57 -14.24 10.66 -1.65
C LEU A 57 -14.08 11.76 -2.70
N ASN A 58 -14.01 13.02 -2.27
CA ASN A 58 -13.76 14.15 -3.18
C ASN A 58 -12.37 14.01 -3.84
N TRP A 59 -11.35 13.69 -3.05
CA TRP A 59 -10.00 13.42 -3.55
C TRP A 59 -9.96 12.27 -4.57
N CYS A 60 -10.70 11.18 -4.32
CA CYS A 60 -10.84 10.08 -5.28
C CYS A 60 -11.51 10.53 -6.59
N LYS A 61 -12.62 11.29 -6.51
CA LYS A 61 -13.33 11.82 -7.68
C LYS A 61 -12.45 12.74 -8.53
N ASN A 62 -11.57 13.50 -7.89
CA ASN A 62 -10.64 14.41 -8.56
C ASN A 62 -9.39 13.70 -9.12
N GLY A 63 -9.40 12.37 -9.21
CA GLY A 63 -8.31 11.60 -9.78
C GLY A 63 -7.08 11.49 -8.88
N GLY A 64 -7.18 11.79 -7.58
CA GLY A 64 -6.03 11.73 -6.66
C GLY A 64 -5.36 10.35 -6.59
N TYR A 65 -6.10 9.28 -6.91
CA TYR A 65 -5.56 7.92 -6.99
C TYR A 65 -4.76 7.66 -8.28
N HIS A 66 -5.06 8.37 -9.37
CA HIS A 66 -4.27 8.36 -10.60
C HIS A 66 -3.14 9.36 -10.43
N GLY A 67 -2.05 8.88 -9.81
CA GLY A 67 -0.92 9.68 -9.36
C GLY A 67 -0.63 10.89 -10.24
N GLN A 68 -0.72 12.08 -9.63
CA GLN A 68 -0.25 13.30 -10.27
C GLN A 68 1.19 13.08 -10.73
N VAL A 69 1.40 13.22 -12.03
CA VAL A 69 2.72 13.21 -12.67
C VAL A 69 3.42 14.49 -12.23
N ALA A 70 4.04 14.45 -11.06
CA ALA A 70 4.99 15.47 -10.64
C ALA A 70 6.36 15.13 -11.24
N PRO A 71 7.10 16.12 -11.78
CA PRO A 71 8.40 15.88 -12.38
C PRO A 71 9.31 15.17 -11.39
N VAL A 72 10.08 14.21 -11.89
CA VAL A 72 11.15 13.54 -11.15
C VAL A 72 12.09 14.61 -10.62
N VAL A 73 12.04 14.87 -9.31
CA VAL A 73 13.07 15.64 -8.62
C VAL A 73 13.84 14.71 -7.69
N SER A 74 15.07 14.49 -8.15
CA SER A 74 16.30 14.09 -7.49
C SER A 74 16.33 13.81 -5.98
N LEU A 75 17.16 12.81 -5.71
CA LEU A 75 17.79 12.41 -4.46
C LEU A 75 18.09 13.56 -3.47
N ALA A 76 17.18 13.83 -2.54
CA ALA A 76 17.44 14.71 -1.39
C ALA A 76 18.03 13.92 -0.18
N PRO A 77 19.03 14.48 0.53
CA PRO A 77 19.67 13.90 1.71
C PRO A 77 18.96 14.31 3.02
N GLU A 78 19.13 13.48 4.05
CA GLU A 78 19.02 13.79 5.51
C GLU A 78 20.04 12.81 6.15
N ASP A 79 21.06 13.14 6.94
CA ASP A 79 21.54 14.36 7.59
C ASP A 79 23.08 14.26 7.70
N GLY A 80 23.78 15.40 7.65
CA GLY A 80 25.22 15.54 7.86
C GLY A 80 25.71 16.90 7.36
N GLU A 81 26.27 17.70 8.26
CA GLU A 81 26.54 19.13 8.18
C GLU A 81 27.44 19.61 7.01
N ASP A 82 27.25 20.91 6.69
CA ASP A 82 28.08 21.87 5.94
C ASP A 82 27.80 22.21 4.46
N PRO A 83 27.98 23.50 4.07
CA PRO A 83 27.41 24.09 2.85
C PRO A 83 28.47 24.39 1.78
N GLU A 84 28.21 24.10 0.51
CA GLU A 84 28.64 24.97 -0.61
C GLU A 84 28.12 24.55 -2.00
N ALA A 85 27.86 25.60 -2.78
CA ALA A 85 27.80 25.70 -4.25
C ALA A 85 26.64 25.03 -5.02
N ILE A 86 25.81 25.92 -5.57
CA ILE A 86 24.79 25.76 -6.61
C ILE A 86 25.49 25.67 -7.98
N GLU A 87 25.03 24.81 -8.88
CA GLU A 87 24.89 25.17 -10.30
C GLU A 87 23.86 24.27 -11.01
N ALA A 88 22.83 24.92 -11.56
CA ALA A 88 21.73 24.29 -12.29
C ALA A 88 22.03 24.33 -13.80
N THR A 89 21.89 23.19 -14.48
CA THR A 89 21.85 23.17 -15.96
C THR A 89 20.53 22.56 -16.42
N GLN A 90 19.76 23.37 -17.13
CA GLN A 90 18.51 23.01 -17.80
C GLN A 90 18.83 22.26 -19.10
N MET A 91 18.19 21.12 -19.35
CA MET A 91 17.87 20.70 -20.72
C MET A 91 16.49 20.05 -20.80
N SER A 92 15.85 20.32 -21.93
CA SER A 92 14.42 20.29 -22.21
C SER A 92 13.93 18.97 -22.80
N ARG A 93 12.73 18.59 -22.33
CA ARG A 93 11.57 18.00 -23.03
C ARG A 93 11.82 16.86 -24.02
N ASP A 94 11.31 15.68 -23.65
CA ASP A 94 10.36 14.96 -24.50
C ASP A 94 9.30 14.25 -23.64
N VAL A 95 8.04 14.47 -24.01
CA VAL A 95 6.84 14.05 -23.27
C VAL A 95 6.47 12.64 -23.70
N SER A 96 6.79 11.65 -22.86
CA SER A 96 6.15 10.33 -22.90
C SER A 96 5.42 10.12 -21.58
N THR A 97 4.08 10.19 -21.63
CA THR A 97 3.15 9.95 -20.53
C THR A 97 3.29 8.53 -19.98
N SER A 98 4.26 8.34 -19.09
CA SER A 98 4.36 7.13 -18.26
C SER A 98 4.02 7.51 -16.82
N LEU A 99 3.13 6.74 -16.20
CA LEU A 99 2.78 6.84 -14.78
C LEU A 99 3.97 6.36 -13.92
N GLN A 100 5.06 7.12 -13.91
CA GLN A 100 6.28 6.76 -13.21
C GLN A 100 6.05 6.80 -11.70
N VAL A 101 6.31 5.68 -11.04
CA VAL A 101 6.25 5.60 -9.57
C VAL A 101 7.45 6.35 -9.01
N GLN A 102 7.21 7.36 -8.18
CA GLN A 102 8.29 8.01 -7.45
C GLN A 102 8.76 7.09 -6.31
N TYR A 103 10.03 6.67 -6.39
CA TYR A 103 10.66 5.83 -5.39
C TYR A 103 11.95 6.45 -4.83
N LYS A 104 12.31 6.03 -3.62
CA LYS A 104 13.55 6.37 -2.92
C LYS A 104 14.24 5.07 -2.51
N ILE A 105 15.51 4.94 -2.83
CA ILE A 105 16.37 3.82 -2.45
C ILE A 105 17.66 4.36 -1.82
N ALA A 106 18.33 3.55 -1.00
CA ALA A 106 19.58 3.96 -0.38
C ALA A 106 20.67 4.17 -1.44
N LYS A 107 21.36 5.32 -1.41
CA LYS A 107 22.51 5.58 -2.30
C LYS A 107 23.65 4.58 -2.08
N HIS A 108 23.84 4.16 -0.83
CA HIS A 108 24.90 3.24 -0.45
C HIS A 108 24.31 1.91 0.02
N HIS A 109 24.89 0.83 -0.48
CA HIS A 109 24.59 -0.52 -0.02
C HIS A 109 25.14 -0.74 1.40
N PRO A 110 24.39 -1.37 2.31
CA PRO A 110 24.91 -1.82 3.60
C PRO A 110 26.13 -2.73 3.40
N HIS A 111 27.12 -2.68 4.31
CA HIS A 111 28.34 -3.49 4.18
C HIS A 111 28.05 -4.99 4.04
N ALA A 112 27.07 -5.51 4.78
CA ALA A 112 26.64 -6.90 4.69
C ALA A 112 25.94 -7.29 3.38
N LEU A 113 25.59 -6.31 2.54
CA LEU A 113 24.85 -6.49 1.28
C LEU A 113 25.66 -6.07 0.05
N ARG A 114 26.97 -5.84 0.21
CA ARG A 114 27.89 -5.54 -0.90
C ARG A 114 28.55 -6.82 -1.38
N GLY A 115 28.58 -7.02 -2.69
CA GLY A 115 29.25 -8.17 -3.32
C GLY A 115 28.70 -9.53 -2.90
N VAL A 116 27.40 -9.65 -2.64
CA VAL A 116 26.75 -10.92 -2.27
C VAL A 116 26.74 -11.85 -3.48
N ILE A 117 27.19 -13.09 -3.28
CA ILE A 117 27.32 -14.07 -4.36
C ILE A 117 25.94 -14.60 -4.75
N ALA A 118 25.70 -14.89 -6.03
CA ALA A 118 24.44 -15.44 -6.51
C ALA A 118 24.01 -16.73 -5.77
N SER A 119 24.93 -17.62 -5.40
CA SER A 119 24.63 -18.79 -4.56
C SER A 119 24.05 -18.43 -3.19
N ASP A 120 24.56 -17.35 -2.57
CA ASP A 120 24.09 -16.87 -1.27
C ASP A 120 22.72 -16.22 -1.39
N ILE A 121 22.45 -15.55 -2.52
CA ILE A 121 21.13 -15.01 -2.85
C ILE A 121 20.11 -16.15 -2.93
N ILE A 122 20.41 -17.21 -3.67
CA ILE A 122 19.55 -18.39 -3.80
C ILE A 122 19.26 -18.98 -2.41
N LEU A 123 20.28 -19.16 -1.57
CA LEU A 123 20.16 -19.82 -0.28
C LEU A 123 19.46 -18.95 0.79
N TYR A 124 19.91 -17.72 1.00
CA TYR A 124 19.46 -16.88 2.11
C TYR A 124 18.26 -15.99 1.79
N HIS A 125 18.03 -15.67 0.52
CA HIS A 125 16.82 -14.95 0.08
C HIS A 125 15.73 -15.89 -0.47
N HIS A 126 15.96 -17.21 -0.46
CA HIS A 126 15.05 -18.22 -1.04
C HIS A 126 14.73 -17.93 -2.51
N ALA A 127 15.73 -17.47 -3.26
CA ALA A 127 15.57 -17.02 -4.64
C ALA A 127 16.03 -18.09 -5.64
N SER A 128 15.34 -19.23 -5.65
CA SER A 128 15.78 -20.46 -6.32
C SER A 128 16.15 -20.30 -7.80
N HIS A 129 15.43 -19.43 -8.52
CA HIS A 129 15.57 -19.23 -9.97
C HIS A 129 16.26 -17.90 -10.33
N PHE A 130 16.97 -17.29 -9.38
CA PHE A 130 17.56 -15.96 -9.57
C PHE A 130 18.46 -15.88 -10.82
N VAL A 131 19.40 -16.81 -10.97
CA VAL A 131 20.37 -16.82 -12.08
C VAL A 131 19.67 -17.08 -13.43
N ASP A 132 18.71 -18.01 -13.46
CA ASP A 132 17.95 -18.32 -14.68
C ASP A 132 17.12 -17.12 -15.14
N CYS A 133 16.41 -16.47 -14.21
CA CYS A 133 15.63 -15.28 -14.47
C CYS A 133 16.52 -14.10 -14.89
N LEU A 134 17.74 -13.98 -14.35
CA LEU A 134 18.72 -12.99 -14.79
C LEU A 134 19.19 -13.26 -16.22
N GLY A 135 19.42 -14.53 -16.57
CA GLY A 135 19.76 -14.91 -17.95
C GLY A 135 18.65 -14.60 -18.94
N ILE A 136 17.38 -14.80 -18.55
CA ILE A 136 16.21 -14.41 -19.36
C ILE A 136 16.18 -12.89 -19.52
N TYR A 137 16.28 -12.14 -18.42
CA TYR A 137 16.27 -10.68 -18.44
C TYR A 137 17.36 -10.10 -19.36
N LEU A 138 18.59 -10.61 -19.28
CA LEU A 138 19.69 -10.15 -20.13
C LEU A 138 19.42 -10.43 -21.61
N ARG A 139 18.88 -11.61 -21.95
CA ARG A 139 18.49 -11.94 -23.34
C ARG A 139 17.41 -11.03 -23.87
N ASP A 140 16.40 -10.74 -23.06
CA ASP A 140 15.30 -9.85 -23.43
C ASP A 140 15.80 -8.41 -23.68
N HIS A 141 16.93 -8.03 -23.06
CA HIS A 141 17.62 -6.75 -23.28
C HIS A 141 18.78 -6.84 -24.29
N GLY A 142 18.82 -7.90 -25.11
CA GLY A 142 19.74 -8.02 -26.25
C GLY A 142 21.15 -8.55 -25.90
N SER A 143 21.36 -9.06 -24.70
CA SER A 143 22.63 -9.64 -24.27
C SER A 143 22.62 -11.17 -24.27
N SER A 144 23.68 -11.77 -24.79
CA SER A 144 23.93 -13.23 -24.71
C SER A 144 24.74 -13.64 -23.48
N PHE A 145 25.07 -12.68 -22.60
CA PHE A 145 25.87 -12.93 -21.40
C PHE A 145 25.14 -13.92 -20.47
N LYS A 146 25.87 -14.94 -20.01
CA LYS A 146 25.34 -15.96 -19.11
C LYS A 146 25.77 -15.64 -17.67
N PRO A 147 24.83 -15.30 -16.77
CA PRO A 147 25.15 -15.10 -15.37
C PRO A 147 25.60 -16.42 -14.74
N HIS A 148 26.50 -16.34 -13.77
CA HIS A 148 27.04 -17.48 -13.05
C HIS A 148 26.69 -17.42 -11.56
N LEU A 149 26.77 -18.56 -10.89
CA LEU A 149 26.50 -18.69 -9.45
C LEU A 149 27.52 -17.94 -8.58
N PHE A 150 28.71 -17.66 -9.11
CA PHE A 150 29.80 -16.97 -8.42
C PHE A 150 29.77 -15.45 -8.62
N ASP A 151 28.83 -14.95 -9.42
CA ASP A 151 28.71 -13.52 -9.69
C ASP A 151 28.28 -12.78 -8.43
N SER A 152 28.91 -11.63 -8.19
CA SER A 152 28.69 -10.80 -7.00
C SER A 152 27.74 -9.64 -7.31
N PHE A 153 26.75 -9.43 -6.45
CA PHE A 153 25.72 -8.41 -6.60
C PHE A 153 25.67 -7.48 -5.38
N ASN A 154 25.38 -6.21 -5.63
CA ASN A 154 25.10 -5.26 -4.57
C ASN A 154 23.59 -5.19 -4.33
N LEU A 155 23.16 -5.54 -3.11
CA LEU A 155 21.76 -5.63 -2.75
C LEU A 155 21.26 -4.39 -2.00
N TYR A 156 19.95 -4.21 -2.00
CA TYR A 156 19.24 -3.18 -1.25
C TYR A 156 18.29 -3.81 -0.23
N ALA A 157 18.35 -3.36 1.02
CA ALA A 157 17.48 -3.90 2.08
C ALA A 157 16.01 -3.44 1.96
N ARG A 158 15.79 -2.25 1.40
CA ARG A 158 14.45 -1.63 1.32
C ARG A 158 14.33 -0.66 0.16
N LEU A 159 13.11 -0.57 -0.36
CA LEU A 159 12.61 0.41 -1.31
C LEU A 159 11.52 1.24 -0.62
N SER A 160 11.52 2.57 -0.80
CA SER A 160 10.44 3.43 -0.31
C SER A 160 9.70 4.06 -1.48
N VAL A 161 8.40 3.81 -1.61
CA VAL A 161 7.54 4.43 -2.61
C VAL A 161 6.71 5.52 -1.95
N THR A 162 6.59 6.67 -2.61
CA THR A 162 5.72 7.76 -2.13
C THR A 162 4.30 7.55 -2.67
N LEU A 163 3.35 7.37 -1.77
CA LEU A 163 1.93 7.32 -2.11
C LEU A 163 1.38 8.73 -2.33
N PRO A 164 0.35 8.88 -3.17
CA PRO A 164 -0.38 10.13 -3.30
C PRO A 164 -0.84 10.70 -1.94
N GLN A 165 -0.73 12.01 -1.78
CA GLN A 165 -1.14 12.72 -0.57
C GLN A 165 -2.67 12.77 -0.49
N ILE A 166 -3.23 12.22 0.60
CA ILE A 166 -4.65 12.34 0.91
C ILE A 166 -4.81 13.57 1.83
N PRO A 167 -5.69 14.55 1.52
CA PRO A 167 -5.81 15.79 2.28
C PRO A 167 -6.03 15.62 3.79
N ALA A 168 -6.69 14.54 4.19
CA ALA A 168 -6.99 14.21 5.59
C ALA A 168 -5.94 13.32 6.27
N ALA A 169 -4.84 12.98 5.58
CA ALA A 169 -3.76 12.13 6.09
C ALA A 169 -2.49 12.94 6.36
N ASN A 170 -1.73 12.53 7.37
CA ASN A 170 -0.42 13.12 7.63
C ASN A 170 0.55 12.73 6.50
N PRO A 171 1.33 13.67 5.92
CA PRO A 171 2.28 13.38 4.86
C PRO A 171 3.31 12.30 5.19
N SER A 172 3.68 12.15 6.47
CA SER A 172 4.57 11.09 6.94
C SER A 172 4.01 9.67 6.73
N HIS A 173 2.69 9.54 6.62
CA HIS A 173 2.01 8.25 6.38
C HIS A 173 1.91 7.89 4.90
N CYS A 174 2.29 8.78 3.98
CA CYS A 174 2.35 8.49 2.55
C CYS A 174 3.62 7.70 2.16
N LYS A 175 4.51 7.40 3.12
CA LYS A 175 5.68 6.57 2.88
C LYS A 175 5.30 5.10 2.89
N ASN A 176 5.37 4.46 1.73
CA ASN A 176 5.23 3.03 1.58
C ASN A 176 6.60 2.38 1.53
N VAL A 177 6.86 1.36 2.35
CA VAL A 177 8.18 0.70 2.39
C VAL A 177 8.02 -0.77 2.06
N VAL A 178 8.84 -1.22 1.12
CA VAL A 178 8.97 -2.60 0.66
C VAL A 178 10.37 -3.10 1.03
N ARG A 179 10.48 -4.26 1.66
CA ARG A 179 11.75 -4.81 2.15
C ARG A 179 12.09 -6.14 1.50
N ALA A 180 13.40 -6.34 1.32
CA ALA A 180 13.99 -7.55 0.77
C ALA A 180 15.34 -7.82 1.45
N SER A 181 15.35 -7.80 2.79
CA SER A 181 16.58 -7.96 3.57
C SER A 181 16.80 -9.44 3.95
N PRO A 182 18.04 -9.96 3.81
CA PRO A 182 18.38 -11.32 4.24
C PRO A 182 18.34 -11.44 5.77
N PRO A 183 18.43 -12.67 6.31
CA PRO A 183 18.63 -12.85 7.73
C PRO A 183 19.98 -12.26 8.15
N VAL A 184 19.98 -11.46 9.22
CA VAL A 184 21.19 -10.86 9.78
C VAL A 184 21.54 -11.61 11.07
N PRO A 185 22.73 -12.22 11.17
CA PRO A 185 23.13 -12.91 12.39
C PRO A 185 23.29 -11.93 13.57
N ALA A 186 23.23 -12.44 14.79
CA ALA A 186 23.47 -11.63 15.97
C ALA A 186 24.91 -11.08 15.96
N GLN A 187 25.07 -9.79 16.22
CA GLN A 187 26.37 -9.14 16.24
C GLN A 187 26.47 -8.17 17.43
N GLY A 188 27.35 -8.49 18.38
CA GLY A 188 27.51 -7.73 19.62
C GLY A 188 26.22 -7.69 20.44
N ARG A 189 25.70 -6.48 20.71
CA ARG A 189 24.42 -6.29 21.42
C ARG A 189 23.18 -6.41 20.53
N ARG A 190 23.34 -6.56 19.20
CA ARG A 190 22.21 -6.72 18.27
C ARG A 190 21.80 -8.18 18.19
N THR A 191 20.53 -8.45 18.44
CA THR A 191 19.93 -9.78 18.26
C THR A 191 19.88 -10.16 16.78
N ALA A 192 19.84 -11.47 16.51
CA ALA A 192 19.63 -11.97 15.16
C ALA A 192 18.30 -11.47 14.61
N GLN A 193 18.29 -11.03 13.36
CA GLN A 193 17.10 -10.60 12.64
C GLN A 193 16.82 -11.59 11.54
N HIS A 194 15.56 -11.98 11.40
CA HIS A 194 15.13 -12.88 10.33
C HIS A 194 15.08 -12.16 8.99
N ALA A 195 15.08 -12.95 7.91
CA ALA A 195 14.81 -12.44 6.58
C ALA A 195 13.47 -11.69 6.58
N ARG A 196 13.45 -10.54 5.91
CA ARG A 196 12.22 -9.75 5.74
C ARG A 196 12.01 -9.47 4.27
N LEU A 197 11.15 -10.29 3.69
CA LEU A 197 10.80 -10.32 2.29
C LEU A 197 9.31 -9.96 2.18
N ASP A 198 9.02 -8.71 1.86
CA ASP A 198 7.66 -8.19 1.83
C ASP A 198 6.95 -8.55 0.50
N PHE A 199 5.62 -8.59 0.51
CA PHE A 199 4.81 -8.68 -0.71
C PHE A 199 4.49 -7.29 -1.25
N ALA A 200 4.36 -7.17 -2.56
CA ALA A 200 3.98 -5.93 -3.21
C ALA A 200 3.06 -6.14 -4.42
N LEU A 201 2.34 -5.08 -4.76
CA LEU A 201 1.64 -4.94 -6.02
C LEU A 201 2.61 -4.41 -7.07
N VAL A 202 2.69 -5.14 -8.17
CA VAL A 202 3.56 -4.84 -9.30
C VAL A 202 2.72 -4.66 -10.55
N ARG A 203 3.07 -3.68 -11.38
CA ARG A 203 2.42 -3.45 -12.67
C ARG A 203 2.72 -4.60 -13.64
N THR A 204 1.68 -5.11 -14.28
CA THR A 204 1.74 -6.11 -15.34
C THR A 204 1.00 -5.58 -16.57
N GLY A 205 1.41 -6.05 -17.75
CA GLY A 205 0.65 -5.81 -18.99
C GLY A 205 -0.52 -6.77 -19.17
N GLU A 206 -0.83 -7.60 -18.17
CA GLU A 206 -1.89 -8.60 -18.25
C GLU A 206 -3.26 -7.94 -18.08
N PHE A 207 -4.17 -8.19 -19.02
CA PHE A 207 -5.57 -7.80 -18.86
C PHE A 207 -6.29 -8.76 -17.90
N ASN A 208 -6.95 -8.22 -16.88
CA ASN A 208 -7.75 -8.99 -15.94
C ASN A 208 -9.17 -8.39 -15.86
N PRO A 209 -10.21 -9.09 -16.34
CA PRO A 209 -11.57 -8.54 -16.39
C PRO A 209 -12.17 -8.29 -15.00
N VAL A 210 -11.73 -9.03 -13.98
CA VAL A 210 -12.23 -8.86 -12.60
C VAL A 210 -11.77 -7.55 -11.98
N THR A 211 -10.55 -7.12 -12.33
CA THR A 211 -9.96 -5.87 -11.83
C THR A 211 -10.08 -4.72 -12.81
N ALA A 212 -10.63 -4.93 -14.00
CA ALA A 212 -10.80 -3.89 -15.02
C ALA A 212 -11.68 -2.75 -14.49
N GLY A 213 -11.26 -1.50 -14.68
CA GLY A 213 -11.94 -0.31 -14.14
C GLY A 213 -11.78 -0.13 -12.63
N THR A 214 -11.01 -0.99 -11.96
CA THR A 214 -10.72 -0.86 -10.52
C THR A 214 -9.31 -0.29 -10.29
N PRO A 215 -9.02 0.22 -9.08
CA PRO A 215 -7.67 0.56 -8.63
C PRO A 215 -6.59 -0.53 -8.77
N LEU A 216 -7.00 -1.78 -9.01
CA LEU A 216 -6.12 -2.94 -9.14
C LEU A 216 -5.91 -3.39 -10.59
N GLU A 217 -6.45 -2.64 -11.55
CA GLU A 217 -6.25 -2.92 -12.97
C GLU A 217 -4.76 -2.92 -13.34
N GLY A 218 -4.35 -3.95 -14.09
CA GLY A 218 -2.95 -4.14 -14.48
C GLY A 218 -1.99 -4.35 -13.31
N LEU A 219 -2.49 -4.72 -12.13
CA LEU A 219 -1.65 -5.04 -10.96
C LEU A 219 -1.74 -6.53 -10.62
N ARG A 220 -0.60 -7.06 -10.20
CA ARG A 220 -0.47 -8.42 -9.71
C ARG A 220 0.38 -8.45 -8.45
N VAL A 221 0.07 -9.39 -7.56
CA VAL A 221 0.83 -9.59 -6.32
C VAL A 221 2.11 -10.35 -6.65
N ALA A 222 3.22 -9.90 -6.07
CA ALA A 222 4.48 -10.60 -6.11
C ALA A 222 5.17 -10.58 -4.74
N HIS A 223 5.94 -11.62 -4.46
CA HIS A 223 6.85 -11.68 -3.33
C HIS A 223 8.20 -11.13 -3.74
N ILE A 224 8.68 -10.12 -3.02
CA ILE A 224 9.96 -9.48 -3.34
C ILE A 224 11.05 -10.17 -2.55
N ARG A 225 11.86 -10.94 -3.26
CA ARG A 225 12.94 -11.74 -2.68
C ARG A 225 14.24 -10.94 -2.59
N VAL A 226 14.55 -10.18 -3.65
CA VAL A 226 15.83 -9.47 -3.78
C VAL A 226 15.62 -8.14 -4.46
N LEU A 227 16.27 -7.10 -3.96
CA LEU A 227 16.45 -5.82 -4.64
C LEU A 227 17.96 -5.66 -4.89
N PHE A 228 18.38 -5.37 -6.12
CA PHE A 228 19.81 -5.33 -6.46
C PHE A 228 20.14 -4.31 -7.55
N ALA A 229 21.40 -3.89 -7.58
CA ALA A 229 21.98 -3.16 -8.69
C ALA A 229 22.66 -4.16 -9.62
N LEU A 230 22.42 -4.03 -10.93
CA LEU A 230 23.11 -4.84 -11.93
C LEU A 230 24.59 -4.42 -11.98
N PRO A 231 25.55 -5.34 -11.84
CA PRO A 231 26.97 -4.98 -11.88
C PRO A 231 27.38 -4.40 -13.23
N GLU A 232 28.31 -3.44 -13.22
CA GLU A 232 28.73 -2.68 -14.42
C GLU A 232 29.37 -3.54 -15.53
N HIS A 233 29.89 -4.72 -15.19
CA HIS A 233 30.48 -5.64 -16.16
C HIS A 233 29.43 -6.36 -17.03
N TYR A 234 28.14 -6.31 -16.65
CA TYR A 234 27.08 -6.82 -17.49
C TYR A 234 26.82 -5.85 -18.65
N PRO A 235 26.68 -6.34 -19.90
CA PRO A 235 26.57 -5.48 -21.09
C PRO A 235 25.17 -4.86 -21.27
N VAL A 236 24.39 -4.74 -20.19
CA VAL A 236 23.02 -4.19 -20.19
C VAL A 236 22.98 -3.00 -19.24
N LEU A 237 22.53 -1.85 -19.75
CA LEU A 237 22.37 -0.64 -18.94
C LEU A 237 20.94 -0.59 -18.37
N ALA A 238 20.81 -0.96 -17.10
CA ALA A 238 19.55 -0.82 -16.37
C ALA A 238 19.40 0.63 -15.87
N GLN A 239 18.36 1.35 -16.32
CA GLN A 239 18.10 2.73 -15.90
C GLN A 239 17.71 2.85 -14.42
N HIS A 240 17.08 1.80 -13.89
CA HIS A 240 16.70 1.69 -12.49
C HIS A 240 17.26 0.39 -11.91
N PRO A 241 17.42 0.31 -10.58
CA PRO A 241 17.66 -0.95 -9.89
C PRO A 241 16.65 -2.04 -10.28
N LEU A 242 17.05 -3.29 -10.06
CA LEU A 242 16.27 -4.47 -10.41
C LEU A 242 15.77 -5.17 -9.15
N ALA A 243 14.69 -5.93 -9.31
CA ALA A 243 14.14 -6.79 -8.29
C ALA A 243 13.93 -8.19 -8.85
N TYR A 244 14.36 -9.21 -8.12
CA TYR A 244 13.89 -10.59 -8.34
C TYR A 244 12.64 -10.80 -7.50
N ILE A 245 11.57 -11.20 -8.19
CA ILE A 245 10.25 -11.38 -7.62
C ILE A 245 9.70 -12.75 -7.97
N GLU A 246 8.81 -13.26 -7.12
CA GLU A 246 8.04 -14.48 -7.38
C GLU A 246 6.56 -14.12 -7.46
N TRP A 247 5.94 -14.48 -8.58
CA TRP A 247 4.56 -14.09 -8.86
C TRP A 247 3.55 -14.91 -8.07
N PHE A 248 2.48 -14.27 -7.65
CA PHE A 248 1.25 -14.92 -7.17
C PHE A 248 0.23 -15.02 -8.30
N THR A 249 -0.80 -15.84 -8.16
CA THR A 249 -1.86 -15.97 -9.16
C THR A 249 -2.60 -14.63 -9.39
N PRO A 250 -3.10 -14.38 -10.61
CA PRO A 250 -3.86 -13.17 -10.90
C PRO A 250 -5.10 -13.02 -9.99
N LEU A 251 -5.47 -11.79 -9.68
CA LEU A 251 -6.60 -11.44 -8.79
C LEU A 251 -7.96 -11.79 -9.44
N ARG A 252 -8.35 -13.06 -9.38
CA ARG A 252 -9.58 -13.57 -10.05
C ARG A 252 -10.71 -13.90 -9.09
N ARG A 253 -10.39 -14.44 -7.92
CA ARG A 253 -11.38 -14.93 -6.94
C ARG A 253 -11.34 -14.07 -5.70
N MET A 254 -12.52 -13.65 -5.25
CA MET A 254 -12.72 -13.08 -3.92
C MET A 254 -13.37 -14.12 -3.02
N ASP A 255 -12.97 -14.11 -1.76
CA ASP A 255 -13.62 -14.87 -0.72
C ASP A 255 -14.97 -14.19 -0.36
N PRO A 256 -16.11 -14.90 -0.39
CA PRO A 256 -17.42 -14.29 -0.17
C PRO A 256 -17.59 -13.66 1.22
N ASP A 257 -16.96 -14.23 2.24
CA ASP A 257 -17.13 -13.79 3.63
C ASP A 257 -16.25 -12.58 3.96
N SER A 258 -15.00 -12.59 3.49
CA SER A 258 -14.05 -11.51 3.77
C SER A 258 -14.02 -10.40 2.71
N GLU A 259 -14.59 -10.64 1.52
CA GLU A 259 -14.49 -9.76 0.35
C GLU A 259 -13.03 -9.44 -0.04
N LEU A 260 -12.09 -10.33 0.29
CA LEU A 260 -10.69 -10.18 -0.03
C LEU A 260 -10.28 -11.12 -1.17
N PHE A 261 -9.29 -10.71 -1.96
CA PHE A 261 -8.78 -11.56 -3.03
C PHE A 261 -8.00 -12.75 -2.48
N VAL A 262 -8.31 -13.92 -3.01
CA VAL A 262 -7.59 -15.15 -2.72
C VAL A 262 -6.53 -15.35 -3.79
N VAL A 263 -5.28 -15.50 -3.36
CA VAL A 263 -4.09 -15.67 -4.20
C VAL A 263 -3.30 -16.88 -3.75
N SER A 264 -2.55 -17.48 -4.66
CA SER A 264 -1.63 -18.58 -4.42
C SER A 264 -0.31 -18.34 -5.15
N PRO A 265 0.82 -18.93 -4.73
CA PRO A 265 2.06 -18.86 -5.51
C PRO A 265 1.82 -19.34 -6.95
N SER A 266 2.22 -18.52 -7.92
CA SER A 266 2.15 -18.89 -9.33
C SER A 266 3.25 -19.89 -9.63
N THR A 267 2.93 -20.96 -10.35
CA THR A 267 3.91 -21.97 -10.76
C THR A 267 4.03 -22.07 -12.26
N ARG A 268 5.24 -22.36 -12.74
CA ARG A 268 5.54 -22.71 -14.14
C ARG A 268 6.37 -23.98 -14.12
N MET A 269 5.92 -25.02 -14.82
CA MET A 269 6.56 -26.36 -14.78
C MET A 269 6.75 -26.89 -13.34
N HIS A 270 5.73 -26.73 -12.49
CA HIS A 270 5.75 -27.12 -11.07
C HIS A 270 6.79 -26.41 -10.19
N GLN A 271 7.39 -25.33 -10.68
CA GLN A 271 8.34 -24.49 -9.94
C GLN A 271 7.76 -23.09 -9.70
N PRO A 272 8.17 -22.36 -8.64
CA PRO A 272 7.75 -20.97 -8.44
C PRO A 272 8.07 -20.12 -9.67
N TYR A 273 7.10 -19.32 -10.11
CA TYR A 273 7.31 -18.44 -11.26
C TYR A 273 8.04 -17.17 -10.83
N GLY A 274 9.36 -17.15 -11.04
CA GLY A 274 10.22 -15.99 -10.83
C GLY A 274 10.38 -15.10 -12.07
N GLU A 275 10.57 -13.80 -11.85
CA GLU A 275 10.90 -12.81 -12.88
C GLU A 275 11.84 -11.73 -12.31
N ILE A 276 12.72 -11.19 -13.16
CA ILE A 276 13.47 -9.97 -12.83
C ILE A 276 12.79 -8.78 -13.48
N ILE A 277 12.44 -7.80 -12.65
CA ILE A 277 11.75 -6.60 -13.07
C ILE A 277 12.55 -5.36 -12.66
N SER A 278 12.30 -4.25 -13.35
CA SER A 278 12.74 -2.95 -12.88
C SER A 278 11.87 -2.50 -11.70
N ILE A 279 12.48 -1.83 -10.71
CA ILE A 279 11.78 -1.46 -9.46
C ILE A 279 10.69 -0.40 -9.65
N ASP A 280 10.69 0.34 -10.76
CA ASP A 280 9.67 1.31 -11.14
C ASP A 280 8.28 0.67 -11.35
N ARG A 281 8.25 -0.64 -11.67
CA ARG A 281 7.03 -1.44 -11.76
C ARG A 281 6.39 -1.72 -10.40
N ILE A 282 7.12 -1.57 -9.29
CA ILE A 282 6.60 -1.80 -7.93
C ILE A 282 5.78 -0.59 -7.48
N VAL A 283 4.48 -0.79 -7.26
CA VAL A 283 3.56 0.31 -6.94
C VAL A 283 3.45 0.56 -5.43
N ARG A 284 3.27 -0.51 -4.64
CA ARG A 284 3.14 -0.43 -3.18
C ARG A 284 3.26 -1.81 -2.56
N ASN A 285 3.57 -1.87 -1.27
CA ASN A 285 3.47 -3.08 -0.48
C ASN A 285 2.01 -3.58 -0.41
N CYS A 286 1.85 -4.88 -0.15
CA CYS A 286 0.59 -5.49 0.22
C CYS A 286 0.83 -6.52 1.32
N HIS A 287 -0.22 -6.84 2.08
CA HIS A 287 -0.14 -7.84 3.14
C HIS A 287 -0.92 -9.08 2.71
N LEU A 288 -0.29 -10.24 2.83
CA LEU A 288 -0.94 -11.52 2.60
C LEU A 288 -1.20 -12.17 3.96
N VAL A 289 -2.43 -12.63 4.16
CA VAL A 289 -2.82 -13.40 5.33
C VAL A 289 -2.91 -14.87 4.90
N PRO A 290 -2.13 -15.77 5.52
CA PRO A 290 -2.22 -17.20 5.21
C PRO A 290 -3.62 -17.75 5.54
N ASN A 291 -4.16 -18.57 4.65
CA ASN A 291 -5.37 -19.34 4.92
C ASN A 291 -4.99 -20.68 5.55
N PHE A 292 -5.19 -20.79 6.87
CA PHE A 292 -4.81 -21.96 7.65
C PHE A 292 -5.76 -23.16 7.51
N GLY A 293 -6.87 -23.03 6.77
CA GLY A 293 -7.87 -24.09 6.69
C GLY A 293 -8.54 -24.36 8.04
N ARG A 294 -8.94 -25.62 8.30
CA ARG A 294 -9.63 -26.02 9.53
C ARG A 294 -8.69 -26.28 10.71
N GLU A 295 -7.45 -26.68 10.43
CA GLU A 295 -6.45 -27.00 11.45
C GLU A 295 -5.12 -26.34 11.09
N MET A 296 -4.55 -25.61 12.06
CA MET A 296 -3.24 -24.98 11.92
C MET A 296 -2.16 -26.02 12.22
N ASP A 297 -1.29 -26.32 11.25
CA ASP A 297 -0.16 -27.21 11.49
C ASP A 297 0.78 -26.54 12.51
N SER A 298 1.06 -27.24 13.61
CA SER A 298 1.99 -26.80 14.67
C SER A 298 3.41 -26.48 14.19
N ARG A 299 3.82 -26.96 13.01
CA ARG A 299 5.13 -26.71 12.39
C ARG A 299 5.21 -25.34 11.71
N TRP A 300 4.08 -24.64 11.60
CA TRP A 300 4.00 -23.32 10.99
C TRP A 300 4.55 -22.26 11.94
N THR A 301 5.59 -21.59 11.48
CA THR A 301 6.22 -20.43 12.12
C THR A 301 6.09 -19.22 11.21
N THR A 302 6.25 -18.02 11.76
CA THR A 302 6.28 -16.78 10.97
C THR A 302 7.32 -16.79 9.84
N GLN A 303 8.31 -17.69 9.90
CA GLN A 303 9.44 -17.80 8.97
C GLN A 303 9.16 -18.72 7.79
N ASN A 304 8.36 -19.79 7.99
CA ASN A 304 8.15 -20.81 6.97
C ASN A 304 6.74 -20.78 6.37
N VAL A 305 5.76 -20.13 7.02
CA VAL A 305 4.37 -20.10 6.56
C VAL A 305 4.24 -19.49 5.16
N THR A 306 5.07 -18.49 4.82
CA THR A 306 5.05 -17.90 3.48
C THR A 306 5.55 -18.84 2.39
N GLU A 307 6.42 -19.80 2.73
CA GLU A 307 6.95 -20.80 1.79
C GLU A 307 6.08 -22.06 1.73
N LEU A 308 5.52 -22.45 2.87
CA LEU A 308 4.83 -23.74 3.03
C LEU A 308 3.35 -23.68 2.67
N LEU A 309 2.77 -22.48 2.66
CA LEU A 309 1.34 -22.33 2.52
C LEU A 309 0.97 -21.97 1.08
N TRP A 310 -0.06 -22.64 0.56
CA TRP A 310 -0.47 -22.53 -0.84
C TRP A 310 -1.46 -21.38 -1.09
N LEU A 311 -2.22 -20.96 -0.07
CA LEU A 311 -3.36 -20.08 -0.25
C LEU A 311 -3.33 -18.88 0.71
N PHE A 312 -3.37 -17.67 0.17
CA PHE A 312 -3.35 -16.45 0.95
C PHE A 312 -4.49 -15.53 0.56
N THR A 313 -4.89 -14.71 1.52
CA THR A 313 -5.89 -13.67 1.34
C THR A 313 -5.18 -12.31 1.33
N MET A 314 -5.32 -11.56 0.24
CA MET A 314 -4.67 -10.26 0.10
C MET A 314 -5.44 -9.17 0.84
N ARG A 315 -4.73 -8.48 1.73
CA ARG A 315 -5.20 -7.31 2.46
C ARG A 315 -4.46 -6.05 1.99
N LEU A 316 -5.24 -5.07 1.54
CA LEU A 316 -4.74 -3.73 1.20
C LEU A 316 -4.99 -2.81 2.39
N ASP A 317 -4.06 -2.78 3.36
CA ASP A 317 -4.21 -1.96 4.57
C ASP A 317 -3.97 -0.45 4.37
N THR A 318 -4.12 0.09 3.16
CA THR A 318 -3.77 1.50 2.88
C THR A 318 -4.85 2.40 2.27
N LEU A 319 -6.13 2.01 2.24
CA LEU A 319 -7.21 2.95 1.84
C LEU A 319 -8.50 2.92 2.66
N ARG A 320 -8.59 2.11 3.71
CA ARG A 320 -9.47 2.50 4.81
C ARG A 320 -8.56 3.29 5.76
N PRO A 321 -8.65 4.63 5.84
CA PRO A 321 -8.15 5.30 7.03
C PRO A 321 -8.68 4.49 8.22
N LYS A 322 -7.87 4.27 9.26
CA LYS A 322 -8.28 3.57 10.48
C LYS A 322 -9.48 4.29 11.12
N LEU A 323 -10.64 4.15 10.51
CA LEU A 323 -11.95 4.27 11.09
C LEU A 323 -11.99 3.07 12.02
N LYS A 324 -11.47 3.28 13.25
CA LYS A 324 -11.91 2.52 14.40
C LYS A 324 -13.42 2.79 14.52
N VAL A 325 -14.21 2.12 13.70
CA VAL A 325 -15.62 1.90 13.98
C VAL A 325 -15.58 0.96 15.17
N TYR A 326 -15.69 1.52 16.37
CA TYR A 326 -16.12 0.73 17.51
C TYR A 326 -17.56 0.34 17.19
N THR A 327 -17.74 -0.82 16.56
CA THR A 327 -19.03 -1.51 16.54
C THR A 327 -19.29 -1.96 17.97
N SER A 328 -19.87 -1.08 18.78
CA SER A 328 -20.67 -1.54 19.90
C SER A 328 -21.88 -2.22 19.29
N THR A 329 -21.89 -3.55 19.37
CA THR A 329 -23.06 -4.41 19.16
C THR A 329 -24.26 -3.82 19.89
N LEU A 330 -25.20 -3.27 19.14
CA LEU A 330 -26.59 -3.15 19.56
C LEU A 330 -27.29 -4.37 18.97
N SER A 331 -27.35 -5.45 19.77
CA SER A 331 -28.39 -6.47 19.59
C SER A 331 -29.72 -5.76 19.76
N ILE A 332 -30.45 -5.60 18.66
CA ILE A 332 -31.88 -5.38 18.70
C ILE A 332 -32.47 -6.74 18.34
N ASP A 333 -32.95 -7.43 19.37
CA ASP A 333 -33.79 -8.61 19.25
C ASP A 333 -35.10 -8.20 18.56
N THR A 334 -35.32 -8.71 17.36
CA THR A 334 -36.66 -8.90 16.80
C THR A 334 -36.69 -10.25 16.10
N GLN A 335 -36.96 -11.30 16.88
CA GLN A 335 -37.51 -12.54 16.35
C GLN A 335 -39.03 -12.42 16.19
N SER A 336 -39.52 -13.17 15.21
CA SER A 336 -40.92 -13.42 14.84
C SER A 336 -41.61 -12.35 13.99
N LEU A 337 -41.65 -12.60 12.69
CA LEU A 337 -42.88 -13.04 12.02
C LEU A 337 -42.51 -13.66 10.67
N SER A 338 -42.68 -14.98 10.62
CA SER A 338 -42.67 -15.80 9.41
C SER A 338 -43.92 -15.58 8.59
N SER A 339 -43.77 -15.80 7.27
CA SER A 339 -44.76 -16.43 6.35
C SER A 339 -45.27 -15.55 5.20
N GLN A 340 -44.94 -16.00 3.98
CA GLN A 340 -45.71 -15.89 2.73
C GLN A 340 -45.82 -14.48 2.12
N SER A 341 -45.87 -14.23 0.81
CA SER A 341 -45.82 -15.00 -0.44
C SER A 341 -45.98 -13.96 -1.56
N GLU A 342 -45.31 -14.16 -2.70
CA GLU A 342 -45.70 -13.79 -4.08
C GLU A 342 -46.35 -12.42 -4.46
N PHE A 343 -46.08 -12.05 -5.71
CA PHE A 343 -46.62 -10.91 -6.50
C PHE A 343 -46.01 -9.54 -6.13
N GLY A 344 -45.49 -8.73 -7.05
CA GLY A 344 -45.81 -8.58 -8.46
C GLY A 344 -46.39 -7.18 -8.68
N CYS A 345 -45.68 -6.38 -9.47
CA CYS A 345 -46.14 -5.21 -10.23
C CYS A 345 -46.33 -3.81 -9.59
N PHE A 346 -45.60 -2.87 -10.19
CA PHE A 346 -46.02 -1.59 -10.81
C PHE A 346 -46.53 -0.41 -9.96
N ILE A 347 -45.75 0.67 -10.13
CA ILE A 347 -46.12 2.06 -10.46
C ILE A 347 -46.98 2.86 -9.48
N ALA A 348 -46.48 4.08 -9.28
CA ALA A 348 -46.95 5.14 -8.41
C ALA A 348 -48.22 5.85 -8.90
N GLU A 349 -48.84 6.50 -7.91
CA GLU A 349 -49.48 7.82 -7.96
C GLU A 349 -50.98 7.95 -8.29
N THR A 350 -51.66 8.52 -7.28
CA THR A 350 -52.77 9.48 -7.29
C THR A 350 -54.20 8.97 -7.49
N ASP A 351 -54.92 8.91 -6.37
CA ASP A 351 -56.37 9.24 -6.30
C ASP A 351 -56.53 10.78 -6.26
N PRO A 352 -57.63 11.31 -6.83
CA PRO A 352 -58.67 11.88 -5.95
C PRO A 352 -60.11 11.64 -6.54
N PRO A 353 -61.21 12.26 -6.06
CA PRO A 353 -62.24 11.52 -5.31
C PRO A 353 -63.67 11.64 -5.91
N LEU A 354 -64.64 11.02 -5.22
CA LEU A 354 -66.10 11.25 -5.25
C LEU A 354 -66.87 10.84 -6.53
N SER A 355 -67.76 9.86 -6.42
CA SER A 355 -69.20 10.10 -6.18
C SER A 355 -70.07 8.85 -6.42
N ARG A 356 -71.05 8.71 -5.51
CA ARG A 356 -72.29 7.91 -5.51
C ARG A 356 -72.21 6.39 -5.37
#